data_AF-A0A1U8AA26-F1
#
_entry.id   AF-A0A1U8AA26-F1
#
_cell.length_a   1.000
_cell.length_b   1.000
_cell.length_c   1.000
_cell.angle_alpha   90.00
_cell.angle_beta   90.00
_cell.angle_gamma   90.00
#
_symmetry.space_group_name_H-M   'P 1'
#
loop_
_entity.id
_entity.type
_entity.pdbx_description
1 polymer ?
#
loop_
_entity_poly.entity_id
_entity_poly.type
_entity_poly.pdbx_seq_one_letter_code
_entity_poly.pdbx_strand_id
1 'polypeptide(L)'
;MDDDMKQLQQKLTEVEIEAENLLLARHQLVENDRVRNGNREALTALRKRARTTKTSVPSPFESIMREIEGLQSRPLVKEVCTTCGNHDATERTWMMFPGTDVFARIPFHAAHTILEKDQAHLDYDTKKLQSYMKEKSLWISEKGLLADRISPGVLRSLVTLSDKSK
;
A
#
# COMPACT_ATOMS: atom_id res chain seq x y z
N MET A 1 -25.98 43.46 -3.81
CA MET A 1 -26.04 42.29 -4.72
C MET A 1 -27.39 41.66 -4.58
N ASP A 2 -28.02 41.35 -5.72
CA ASP A 2 -29.25 40.57 -5.81
C ASP A 2 -29.09 39.24 -5.07
N ASP A 3 -30.12 38.76 -4.36
CA ASP A 3 -30.00 37.56 -3.53
C ASP A 3 -29.81 36.29 -4.38
N ASP A 4 -30.35 36.29 -5.59
CA ASP A 4 -30.13 35.23 -6.58
C ASP A 4 -28.65 35.14 -7.00
N MET A 5 -27.97 36.30 -7.14
CA MET A 5 -26.56 36.36 -7.49
C MET A 5 -25.68 35.80 -6.37
N LYS A 6 -26.00 36.11 -5.10
CA LYS A 6 -25.28 35.54 -3.95
C LYS A 6 -25.46 34.02 -3.88
N GLN A 7 -26.68 33.53 -4.13
CA GLN A 7 -26.96 32.10 -4.10
C GLN A 7 -26.21 31.36 -5.22
N LEU A 8 -26.10 31.97 -6.41
CA LEU A 8 -25.31 31.42 -7.50
C LEU A 8 -23.82 31.36 -7.16
N GLN A 9 -23.25 32.46 -6.64
CA GLN A 9 -21.85 32.50 -6.21
C GLN A 9 -21.53 31.43 -5.18
N GLN A 10 -22.38 31.25 -4.16
CA GLN A 10 -22.20 30.23 -3.13
C GLN A 10 -22.18 28.81 -3.72
N LYS A 11 -23.12 28.50 -4.63
CA LYS A 11 -23.16 27.19 -5.30
C LYS A 11 -21.92 26.94 -6.17
N LEU A 12 -21.40 27.96 -6.84
CA LEU A 12 -20.17 27.86 -7.62
C LEU A 12 -18.97 27.57 -6.71
N THR A 13 -18.84 28.30 -5.59
CA THR A 13 -17.75 28.05 -4.63
C THR A 13 -17.80 26.64 -4.03
N GLU A 14 -18.98 26.13 -3.68
CA GLU A 14 -19.14 24.74 -3.20
C GLU A 14 -18.66 23.72 -4.24
N VAL A 15 -18.99 23.95 -5.50
CA VAL A 15 -18.57 23.10 -6.61
C VAL A 15 -17.05 23.15 -6.81
N GLU A 16 -16.45 24.33 -6.78
CA GLU A 16 -15.01 24.52 -6.94
C GLU A 16 -14.24 23.76 -5.86
N ILE A 17 -14.67 23.87 -4.60
CA ILE A 17 -14.08 23.14 -3.47
C ILE A 17 -14.15 21.63 -3.72
N GLU A 18 -15.29 21.11 -4.16
CA GLU A 18 -15.41 19.67 -4.39
C GLU A 18 -14.67 19.16 -5.62
N ALA A 19 -14.52 20.00 -6.65
CA ALA A 19 -13.67 19.70 -7.80
C ALA A 19 -12.18 19.66 -7.40
N GLU A 20 -11.73 20.57 -6.54
CA GLU A 20 -10.37 20.57 -5.99
C GLU A 20 -10.12 19.33 -5.13
N ASN A 21 -11.05 18.98 -4.23
CA ASN A 21 -10.97 17.76 -3.43
C ASN A 21 -10.88 16.49 -4.29
N LEU A 22 -11.65 16.42 -5.38
CA LEU A 22 -11.58 15.31 -6.34
C LEU A 22 -10.21 15.26 -7.03
N LEU A 23 -9.67 16.41 -7.42
CA LEU A 23 -8.37 16.51 -8.05
C LEU A 23 -7.24 16.08 -7.10
N LEU A 24 -7.29 16.49 -5.83
CA LEU A 24 -6.34 16.09 -4.80
C LEU A 24 -6.38 14.58 -4.56
N ALA A 25 -7.57 13.99 -4.44
CA ALA A 25 -7.72 12.54 -4.27
C ALA A 25 -7.15 11.76 -5.46
N ARG A 26 -7.32 12.27 -6.69
CA ARG A 26 -6.73 11.68 -7.89
C ARG A 26 -5.20 11.72 -7.86
N HIS A 27 -4.60 12.83 -7.44
CA HIS A 27 -3.14 12.92 -7.30
C HIS A 27 -2.63 11.92 -6.25
N GLN A 28 -3.31 11.83 -5.10
CA GLN A 28 -2.94 10.87 -4.06
C GLN A 28 -3.00 9.42 -4.54
N LEU A 29 -3.96 9.06 -5.41
CA LEU A 29 -3.99 7.72 -6.02
C LEU A 29 -2.73 7.41 -6.84
N VAL A 30 -2.21 8.39 -7.57
CA VAL A 30 -0.99 8.23 -8.37
C VAL A 30 0.23 8.05 -7.46
N GLU A 31 0.33 8.86 -6.41
CA GLU A 31 1.43 8.72 -5.43
C GLU A 31 1.35 7.40 -4.67
N ASN A 32 0.16 6.97 -4.24
CA ASN A 32 -0.04 5.67 -3.63
C ASN A 32 0.38 4.53 -4.58
N ASP A 33 0.02 4.61 -5.87
CA ASP A 33 0.43 3.59 -6.84
C ASP A 33 1.95 3.57 -7.07
N ARG A 34 2.60 4.75 -7.06
CA ARG A 34 4.05 4.86 -7.16
C ARG A 34 4.75 4.18 -5.98
N VAL A 35 4.32 4.44 -4.75
CA VAL A 35 4.87 3.81 -3.54
C VAL A 35 4.58 2.31 -3.54
N ARG A 36 3.35 1.93 -3.90
CA ARG A 36 2.91 0.53 -4.02
C ARG A 36 3.79 -0.25 -4.99
N ASN A 37 4.12 0.32 -6.14
CA ASN A 37 5.02 -0.32 -7.10
C ASN A 37 6.45 -0.46 -6.51
N GLY A 38 6.96 0.58 -5.85
CA GLY A 38 8.25 0.52 -5.16
C GLY A 38 8.33 -0.60 -4.11
N ASN A 39 7.27 -0.74 -3.28
CA ASN A 39 7.18 -1.81 -2.29
C ASN A 39 7.15 -3.19 -2.94
N ARG A 40 6.41 -3.36 -4.04
CA ARG A 40 6.36 -4.62 -4.79
C ARG A 40 7.73 -5.01 -5.34
N GLU A 41 8.48 -4.05 -5.87
CA GLU A 41 9.85 -4.27 -6.35
C GLU A 41 10.80 -4.64 -5.20
N ALA A 42 10.75 -3.91 -4.08
CA ALA A 42 11.54 -4.18 -2.89
C ALA A 42 11.25 -5.58 -2.31
N LEU A 43 9.97 -5.95 -2.16
CA LEU A 43 9.57 -7.29 -1.72
C LEU A 43 10.05 -8.37 -2.69
N THR A 44 10.02 -8.11 -4.00
CA THR A 44 10.55 -9.04 -5.00
C THR A 44 12.06 -9.21 -4.86
N ALA A 45 12.80 -8.13 -4.61
CA ALA A 45 14.24 -8.17 -4.37
C ALA A 45 14.59 -8.94 -3.10
N LEU A 46 13.86 -8.71 -2.00
CA LEU A 46 14.02 -9.48 -0.76
C LEU A 46 13.75 -10.97 -1.00
N ARG A 47 12.65 -11.32 -1.68
CA ARG A 47 12.34 -12.71 -2.04
C ARG A 47 13.45 -13.39 -2.84
N LYS A 48 14.03 -12.69 -3.82
CA LYS A 48 15.17 -13.20 -4.60
C LYS A 48 16.39 -13.44 -3.70
N ARG A 49 16.75 -12.46 -2.86
CA ARG A 49 17.88 -12.58 -1.91
C ARG A 49 17.70 -13.74 -0.94
N ALA A 50 16.50 -13.92 -0.38
CA ALA A 50 16.19 -15.02 0.54
C ALA A 50 16.35 -16.41 -0.12
N ARG A 51 16.10 -16.52 -1.43
CA ARG A 51 16.30 -17.77 -2.19
C ARG A 51 17.77 -18.04 -2.50
N THR A 52 18.56 -17.01 -2.77
CA THR A 52 19.96 -17.14 -3.21
C THR A 52 20.97 -17.27 -2.08
N THR A 53 20.61 -16.92 -0.85
CA THR A 53 21.52 -16.99 0.32
C THR A 53 21.81 -18.41 0.81
N LYS A 54 21.15 -19.43 0.25
CA LYS A 54 21.61 -20.80 0.39
C LYS A 54 22.69 -21.08 -0.67
N THR A 55 23.96 -20.90 -0.32
CA THR A 55 24.94 -21.92 -0.75
C THR A 55 24.48 -23.22 -0.10
N SER A 56 23.97 -24.15 -0.90
CA SER A 56 23.32 -25.39 -0.47
C SER A 56 24.23 -26.37 0.28
N VAL A 57 25.46 -25.96 0.61
CA VAL A 57 26.43 -26.74 1.37
C VAL A 57 26.84 -25.90 2.57
N PRO A 58 26.39 -26.24 3.80
CA PRO A 58 26.97 -25.67 5.00
C PRO A 58 28.47 -25.91 4.99
N SER A 59 29.27 -24.90 5.31
CA SER A 59 30.70 -25.10 5.52
C SER A 59 30.89 -26.22 6.55
N PRO A 60 31.80 -27.20 6.34
CA PRO A 60 32.04 -28.27 7.30
C PRO A 60 32.25 -27.75 8.73
N PHE A 61 32.86 -26.58 8.87
CA PHE A 61 33.06 -25.91 10.16
C PHE A 61 31.74 -25.43 10.81
N GLU A 62 30.81 -24.92 10.01
CA GLU A 62 29.53 -24.38 10.47
C GLU A 62 28.55 -25.49 10.89
N SER A 63 28.61 -26.64 10.23
CA SER A 63 27.90 -27.86 10.66
C SER A 63 28.40 -28.37 12.01
N ILE A 64 29.72 -28.41 12.20
CA ILE A 64 30.35 -28.87 13.44
C ILE A 64 30.01 -27.91 14.60
N MET A 65 30.05 -26.60 14.37
CA MET A 65 29.70 -25.60 15.40
C MET A 65 28.21 -25.66 15.79
N ARG A 66 27.30 -25.93 14.85
CA ARG A 66 25.85 -26.10 15.14
C ARG A 66 25.51 -27.35 15.93
N GLU A 67 26.36 -28.39 15.88
CA GLU A 67 26.22 -29.59 16.71
C GLU A 67 26.65 -29.34 18.16
N ILE A 68 27.66 -28.50 18.38
CA ILE A 68 28.20 -28.17 19.71
C ILE A 68 27.26 -27.21 20.48
N GLU A 69 26.58 -26.29 19.81
CA GLU A 69 25.63 -25.35 20.43
C GLU A 69 24.25 -25.99 20.76
N GLY A 70 24.02 -27.25 20.40
CA GLY A 70 22.68 -27.84 20.26
C GLY A 70 22.01 -28.46 21.49
N LEU A 71 22.53 -28.32 22.72
CA LEU A 71 21.99 -29.05 23.88
C LEU A 71 20.98 -28.26 24.75
N GLN A 72 20.76 -26.98 24.48
CA GLN A 72 19.76 -26.18 25.21
C GLN A 72 19.07 -25.23 24.22
N SER A 73 17.74 -25.35 24.09
CA SER A 73 16.84 -24.44 23.34
C SER A 73 16.71 -24.63 21.81
N ARG A 74 16.32 -25.83 21.34
CA ARG A 74 15.57 -25.91 20.08
C ARG A 74 14.07 -25.72 20.37
N PRO A 75 13.44 -24.59 19.98
CA PRO A 75 11.99 -24.48 20.05
C PRO A 75 11.35 -25.57 19.17
N LEU A 76 10.36 -26.29 19.72
CA LEU A 76 9.71 -27.45 19.07
C LEU A 76 9.02 -27.09 17.75
N VAL A 77 8.66 -25.82 17.55
CA VAL A 77 8.12 -25.28 16.29
C VAL A 77 8.73 -23.89 16.10
N LYS A 78 9.46 -23.69 14.99
CA LYS A 78 9.90 -22.36 14.55
C LYS A 78 8.88 -21.89 13.53
N GLU A 79 8.15 -20.81 13.82
CA GLU A 79 7.31 -20.16 12.81
C GLU A 79 8.22 -19.60 11.71
N VAL A 80 8.23 -20.27 10.56
CA VAL A 80 9.02 -19.87 9.41
C VAL A 80 8.14 -19.01 8.53
N CYS A 81 8.55 -17.76 8.32
CA CYS A 81 7.87 -16.87 7.37
C CYS A 81 7.87 -17.52 5.97
N THR A 82 6.70 -17.60 5.34
CA THR A 82 6.52 -18.19 4.01
C THR A 82 7.37 -17.50 2.94
N THR A 83 7.61 -16.20 3.10
CA THR A 83 8.38 -15.39 2.17
C THR A 83 9.89 -15.43 2.44
N CYS A 84 10.30 -15.34 3.72
CA CYS A 84 11.72 -15.35 4.09
C CYS A 84 12.31 -16.77 4.17
N GLY A 85 11.49 -17.79 4.40
CA GLY A 85 11.95 -19.17 4.57
C GLY A 85 13.02 -19.29 5.66
N ASN A 86 14.03 -20.11 5.40
CA ASN A 86 15.18 -20.31 6.30
C ASN A 86 16.30 -19.28 6.11
N HIS A 87 15.99 -18.11 5.54
CA HIS A 87 16.96 -17.03 5.42
C HIS A 87 17.46 -16.60 6.81
N ASP A 88 18.71 -16.16 6.90
CA ASP A 88 19.31 -15.78 8.16
C ASP A 88 18.54 -14.60 8.79
N ALA A 89 18.02 -14.82 9.99
CA ALA A 89 17.29 -13.80 10.73
C ALA A 89 18.22 -12.68 11.25
N THR A 90 19.53 -12.94 11.32
CA THR A 90 20.54 -11.97 11.76
C THR A 90 21.05 -11.08 10.63
N GLU A 91 20.82 -11.48 9.37
CA GLU A 91 21.19 -10.69 8.20
C GLU A 91 20.53 -9.32 8.27
N ARG A 92 21.37 -8.28 8.16
CA ARG A 92 20.94 -6.89 8.26
C ARG A 92 20.75 -6.32 6.87
N THR A 93 19.66 -5.58 6.68
CA THR A 93 19.36 -4.86 5.44
C THR A 93 19.15 -3.38 5.76
N TRP A 94 19.65 -2.52 4.87
CA TRP A 94 19.38 -1.10 4.91
C TRP A 94 18.00 -0.81 4.35
N MET A 95 17.23 -0.01 5.08
CA MET A 95 15.91 0.46 4.67
C MET A 95 15.83 1.97 4.90
N MET A 96 15.25 2.68 3.92
CA MET A 96 14.79 4.06 4.11
C MET A 96 13.34 4.01 4.61
N PHE A 97 13.02 4.77 5.65
CA PHE A 97 11.65 4.85 6.15
C PHE A 97 10.83 5.86 5.34
N PRO A 98 9.66 5.47 4.78
CA PRO A 98 8.81 6.37 4.02
C PRO A 98 8.44 7.64 4.82
N GLY A 99 8.43 8.79 4.15
CA GLY A 99 8.11 10.07 4.78
C GLY A 99 9.19 10.64 5.69
N THR A 100 10.39 10.04 5.69
CA THR A 100 11.55 10.51 6.46
C THR A 100 12.82 10.45 5.61
N ASP A 101 13.83 11.25 5.97
CA ASP A 101 15.16 11.18 5.37
C ASP A 101 16.10 10.24 6.16
N VAL A 102 15.53 9.22 6.82
CA VAL A 102 16.26 8.33 7.73
C VAL A 102 16.47 6.96 7.10
N PHE A 103 17.74 6.54 7.09
CA PHE A 103 18.14 5.18 6.79
C PHE A 103 18.45 4.42 8.07
N ALA A 104 17.92 3.20 8.19
CA ALA A 104 18.25 2.33 9.31
C ALA A 104 18.69 0.94 8.82
N ARG A 105 19.59 0.35 9.59
CA ARG A 105 20.04 -1.02 9.40
C ARG A 105 19.21 -1.94 10.29
N ILE A 106 18.23 -2.61 9.69
CA ILE A 106 17.25 -3.46 10.39
C ILE A 106 17.43 -4.93 10.00
N PRO A 107 16.94 -5.89 10.81
CA PRO A 107 16.93 -7.30 10.43
C PRO A 107 16.17 -7.52 9.11
N PHE A 108 16.60 -8.48 8.30
CA PHE A 108 16.00 -8.79 7.00
C PHE A 108 14.49 -9.08 7.11
N HIS A 109 14.10 -9.90 8.09
CA HIS A 109 12.69 -10.22 8.31
C HIS A 109 11.88 -8.98 8.70
N ALA A 110 12.45 -8.08 9.49
CA ALA A 110 11.78 -6.82 9.86
C ALA A 110 11.52 -5.94 8.62
N ALA A 111 12.50 -5.81 7.72
CA ALA A 111 12.33 -5.07 6.46
C ALA A 111 11.20 -5.67 5.60
N HIS A 112 11.17 -7.00 5.47
CA HIS A 112 10.10 -7.72 4.77
C HIS A 112 8.72 -7.43 5.39
N THR A 113 8.58 -7.59 6.71
CA THR A 113 7.30 -7.40 7.40
C THR A 113 6.81 -5.97 7.35
N ILE A 114 7.69 -4.97 7.42
CA ILE A 114 7.32 -3.56 7.28
C ILE A 114 6.77 -3.31 5.88
N LEU A 115 7.48 -3.74 4.83
CA LEU A 115 7.03 -3.56 3.44
C LEU A 115 5.72 -4.31 3.14
N GLU A 116 5.52 -5.49 3.72
CA GLU A 116 4.29 -6.27 3.54
C GLU A 116 3.09 -5.60 4.21
N LYS A 117 3.27 -5.06 5.43
CA LYS A 117 2.23 -4.29 6.11
C LYS A 117 1.91 -3.00 5.36
N ASP A 118 2.94 -2.29 4.90
CA ASP A 118 2.78 -1.05 4.15
C ASP A 118 2.07 -1.30 2.81
N GLN A 119 2.40 -2.38 2.10
CA GLN A 119 1.69 -2.84 0.91
C GLN A 119 0.19 -3.04 1.17
N ALA A 120 -0.18 -3.73 2.26
CA ALA A 120 -1.58 -3.96 2.61
C ALA A 120 -2.31 -2.65 2.98
N HIS A 121 -1.61 -1.73 3.63
CA HIS A 121 -2.15 -0.42 3.97
C HIS A 121 -2.42 0.43 2.71
N LEU A 122 -1.46 0.49 1.79
CA LEU A 122 -1.60 1.17 0.50
C LEU A 122 -2.75 0.60 -0.34
N ASP A 123 -2.94 -0.72 -0.34
CA ASP A 123 -4.05 -1.37 -1.05
C ASP A 123 -5.41 -0.97 -0.44
N TYR A 124 -5.49 -0.87 0.89
CA TYR A 124 -6.69 -0.38 1.59
C TYR A 124 -6.96 1.11 1.27
N ASP A 125 -5.95 1.96 1.39
CA ASP A 125 -6.08 3.40 1.15
C ASP A 125 -6.44 3.71 -0.30
N THR A 126 -5.88 2.96 -1.25
CA THR A 126 -6.24 3.03 -2.67
C THR A 126 -7.72 2.74 -2.89
N LYS A 127 -8.26 1.68 -2.28
CA LYS A 127 -9.69 1.35 -2.37
C LYS A 127 -10.56 2.43 -1.74
N LYS A 128 -10.15 2.95 -0.58
CA LYS A 128 -10.86 4.03 0.11
C LYS A 128 -10.90 5.31 -0.73
N LEU A 129 -9.78 5.71 -1.33
CA LEU A 129 -9.70 6.87 -2.22
C LEU A 129 -10.52 6.68 -3.49
N GLN A 130 -10.54 5.49 -4.07
CA GLN A 130 -11.39 5.19 -5.23
C GLN A 130 -12.87 5.35 -4.89
N SER A 131 -13.33 4.86 -3.74
CA SER A 131 -14.71 5.07 -3.29
C SER A 131 -15.02 6.56 -3.10
N TYR A 132 -14.13 7.28 -2.42
CA TYR A 132 -14.26 8.74 -2.22
C TYR A 132 -14.36 9.50 -3.56
N MET A 133 -13.52 9.17 -4.54
CA MET A 133 -13.56 9.81 -5.86
C MET A 133 -14.86 9.53 -6.61
N LYS A 134 -15.41 8.32 -6.50
CA LYS A 134 -16.70 7.98 -7.09
C LYS A 134 -17.83 8.82 -6.49
N GLU A 135 -17.86 8.95 -5.16
CA GLU A 135 -18.85 9.76 -4.44
C GLU A 135 -18.78 11.24 -4.83
N LYS A 136 -17.57 11.83 -4.84
CA LYS A 136 -17.38 13.23 -5.26
C LYS A 136 -17.73 13.45 -6.73
N SER A 137 -17.36 12.52 -7.60
CA SER A 137 -17.74 12.57 -9.02
C SER A 137 -19.27 12.52 -9.20
N LEU A 138 -19.96 11.67 -8.44
CA LEU A 138 -21.42 11.61 -8.45
C LEU A 138 -22.02 12.94 -7.97
N TRP A 139 -21.54 13.49 -6.86
CA TRP A 139 -22.03 14.76 -6.33
C TRP A 139 -21.91 15.90 -7.35
N ILE A 140 -20.75 16.03 -8.01
CA ILE A 140 -20.55 17.05 -9.06
C ILE A 140 -21.47 16.78 -10.27
N SER A 141 -21.69 15.50 -10.61
CA SER A 141 -22.62 15.11 -11.68
C SER A 141 -24.06 15.54 -11.39
N GLU A 142 -24.52 15.36 -10.14
CA GLU A 142 -25.87 15.73 -9.71
C GLU A 142 -26.11 17.24 -9.70
N LYS A 143 -25.04 18.05 -9.63
CA LYS A 143 -25.11 19.51 -9.82
C LYS A 143 -25.19 19.94 -11.30
N GLY A 144 -25.17 18.99 -12.25
CA GLY A 144 -25.33 19.25 -13.68
C GLY A 144 -24.04 19.60 -14.44
N LEU A 145 -22.87 19.50 -13.80
CA LEU A 145 -21.59 19.95 -14.37
C LEU A 145 -20.85 18.88 -15.18
N LEU A 146 -21.18 17.60 -14.98
CA LEU A 146 -20.60 16.48 -15.75
C LEU A 146 -21.50 16.02 -16.91
N ALA A 147 -22.52 16.82 -17.26
CA ALA A 147 -23.63 16.42 -18.13
C ALA A 147 -23.25 15.94 -19.54
N ASP A 148 -22.02 16.17 -20.01
CA ASP A 148 -21.64 15.89 -21.40
C ASP A 148 -20.75 14.65 -21.63
N ARG A 149 -20.29 13.94 -20.58
CA ARG A 149 -19.35 12.79 -20.77
C ARG A 149 -19.73 11.48 -20.10
N ILE A 150 -20.37 11.51 -18.95
CA ILE A 150 -20.75 10.29 -18.21
C ILE A 150 -22.15 10.48 -17.65
N SER A 151 -23.07 9.55 -17.97
CA SER A 151 -24.44 9.66 -17.47
C SER A 151 -24.45 9.51 -15.94
N PRO A 152 -25.22 10.35 -15.22
CA PRO A 152 -25.34 10.26 -13.75
C PRO A 152 -25.77 8.87 -13.27
N GLY A 153 -26.52 8.12 -14.10
CA GLY A 153 -26.91 6.73 -13.82
C GLY A 153 -25.74 5.76 -13.72
N VAL A 154 -24.69 5.93 -14.53
CA VAL A 154 -23.47 5.10 -14.47
C VAL A 154 -22.66 5.42 -13.22
N LEU A 155 -22.58 6.69 -12.82
CA LEU A 155 -21.89 7.06 -11.57
C LEU A 155 -22.64 6.52 -10.35
N ARG A 156 -23.98 6.60 -10.34
CA ARG A 156 -24.79 6.01 -9.27
C ARG A 156 -24.60 4.51 -9.16
N SER A 157 -24.53 3.78 -10.27
CA SER A 157 -24.25 2.34 -10.21
C SER A 157 -22.86 2.08 -9.62
N LEU A 158 -21.82 2.81 -10.05
CA LEU A 158 -20.45 2.65 -9.54
C LEU A 158 -20.29 2.90 -8.03
N VAL A 159 -21.09 3.82 -7.47
CA VAL A 159 -21.15 4.12 -6.03
C VAL A 159 -21.96 3.07 -5.26
N THR A 160 -23.06 2.59 -5.85
CA THR A 160 -23.99 1.64 -5.19
C THR A 160 -23.59 0.17 -5.34
N LEU A 161 -22.59 -0.14 -6.18
CA LEU A 161 -22.04 -1.48 -6.34
C LEU A 161 -21.45 -1.99 -5.01
N SER A 162 -22.19 -2.86 -4.34
CA SER A 162 -21.70 -3.70 -3.26
C SER A 162 -21.21 -5.03 -3.84
N ASP A 163 -19.95 -5.40 -3.63
CA ASP A 163 -19.49 -6.76 -3.87
C ASP A 163 -20.20 -7.70 -2.88
N LYS A 164 -21.30 -8.30 -3.31
CA LYS A 164 -21.88 -9.46 -2.62
C LYS A 164 -21.04 -10.65 -3.04
N SER A 165 -20.25 -11.21 -2.13
CA SER A 165 -19.57 -12.49 -2.37
C SER A 165 -20.63 -13.55 -2.71
N LYS A 166 -20.44 -14.26 -3.81
CA LYS A 166 -21.15 -15.53 -4.06
C LYS A 166 -20.73 -16.59 -3.05
#